data_AF-A0A7J8JNE7-F1
#
_entry.id   AF-A0A7J8JNE7-F1
#
_cell.length_a   1.000
_cell.length_b   1.000
_cell.length_c   1.000
_cell.angle_alpha   90.00
_cell.angle_beta   90.00
_cell.angle_gamma   90.00
#
_symmetry.space_group_name_H-M   'P 1'
#
loop_
_entity.id
_entity.type
_entity.pdbx_description
1 polymer ?
#
loop_
_entity_poly.entity_id
_entity_poly.type
_entity_poly.pdbx_seq_one_letter_code
_entity_poly.pdbx_strand_id
1 'polypeptide(L)'
;MEKSSSEDSSIHRSPSLDSKDSDFAKPSTSGRPFGSGFTAGAFYGTAGSRGQSRAEAGIKTDKYNAPKGSKYVVFYLDLSFVFLLEFKKCNMARGCLCCLKYMMFLFNLIFWLCGCGLLGVGIWLSVSQGNFATFSPSFPSLSAANLVIAIGTIVMVTGFLGCLGAIKENKCLLLSFFIVLLIILLAELILLILFFVYMDKVNENAKKDLKEGLLLYNTENNLGLRNAWNIIQAEMHCCGVTDYTDWYPVLGEDTVPDRCCMENSQGCGRNTTTPLWRTGCYEKVKMWFDDNKHVLGTVGMCILIMQILGMAFSMTLFQHVHRTGKKYDA
;
A
#
# COMPACT_ATOMS: atom_id res chain seq x y z
N MET A 1 44.25 -35.85 14.21
CA MET A 1 42.90 -35.46 14.66
C MET A 1 42.99 -35.09 16.13
N GLU A 2 42.84 -33.79 16.40
CA GLU A 2 42.83 -33.10 17.70
C GLU A 2 41.76 -33.67 18.66
N LYS A 3 42.04 -33.83 19.98
CA LYS A 3 41.84 -32.86 21.11
C LYS A 3 40.34 -32.54 21.32
N SER A 4 39.75 -32.37 22.49
CA SER A 4 40.09 -32.32 23.92
C SER A 4 38.76 -32.14 24.66
N SER A 5 38.57 -32.68 25.86
CA SER A 5 37.65 -32.09 26.84
C SER A 5 38.00 -32.59 28.24
N SER A 6 38.44 -31.69 29.10
CA SER A 6 38.47 -31.89 30.55
C SER A 6 38.34 -30.52 31.21
N GLU A 7 37.35 -30.43 32.09
CA GLU A 7 36.94 -29.32 32.94
C GLU A 7 38.03 -28.94 33.96
N ASP A 8 38.08 -27.67 34.40
CA ASP A 8 37.83 -27.32 35.81
C ASP A 8 37.71 -25.80 36.03
N SER A 9 37.02 -25.50 37.12
CA SER A 9 36.54 -24.25 37.69
C SER A 9 37.57 -23.50 38.55
N SER A 10 37.38 -22.18 38.79
CA SER A 10 37.37 -21.55 40.14
C SER A 10 37.38 -19.99 40.17
N ILE A 11 36.34 -19.44 40.83
CA ILE A 11 36.33 -18.47 41.96
C ILE A 11 36.77 -16.98 41.77
N HIS A 12 35.75 -16.10 41.83
CA HIS A 12 35.55 -14.87 42.65
C HIS A 12 36.70 -13.94 43.11
N ARG A 13 36.52 -12.62 42.87
CA ARG A 13 36.60 -11.54 43.89
C ARG A 13 36.07 -10.18 43.37
N SER A 14 35.14 -9.57 44.10
CA SER A 14 34.83 -8.12 44.10
C SER A 14 35.91 -7.34 44.88
N PRO A 15 36.08 -5.99 44.77
CA PRO A 15 35.27 -4.95 45.49
C PRO A 15 35.00 -3.67 44.64
N SER A 16 33.91 -2.90 44.76
CA SER A 16 33.52 -1.86 45.76
C SER A 16 34.40 -0.60 45.86
N LEU A 17 33.73 0.57 45.93
CA LEU A 17 34.18 1.90 46.42
C LEU A 17 35.12 2.66 45.45
N ASP A 18 35.12 3.98 45.30
CA ASP A 18 34.53 5.10 46.02
C ASP A 18 34.75 6.40 45.20
N SER A 19 34.00 7.46 45.53
CA SER A 19 34.45 8.87 45.59
C SER A 19 35.09 9.53 44.35
N LYS A 20 34.61 10.71 43.94
CA LYS A 20 34.79 12.00 44.63
C LYS A 20 34.48 13.19 43.70
N ASP A 21 33.87 14.18 44.31
CA ASP A 21 33.66 15.56 43.88
C ASP A 21 34.91 16.25 43.35
N SER A 22 34.72 17.24 42.46
CA SER A 22 35.34 18.55 42.69
C SER A 22 34.77 19.64 41.78
N ASP A 23 34.45 20.74 42.46
CA ASP A 23 33.90 22.03 42.10
C ASP A 23 34.70 22.90 41.11
N PHE A 24 34.08 24.07 40.83
CA PHE A 24 34.57 25.34 40.26
C PHE A 24 34.51 25.46 38.72
N ALA A 25 33.90 26.49 38.11
CA ALA A 25 33.79 27.88 38.54
C ALA A 25 32.55 28.62 37.97
N LYS A 26 32.07 29.61 38.72
CA LYS A 26 31.37 30.85 38.26
C LYS A 26 32.43 31.97 38.20
N PRO A 27 32.32 33.02 37.35
CA PRO A 27 31.23 34.02 37.45
C PRO A 27 30.77 34.74 36.15
N SER A 28 29.59 35.37 36.27
CA SER A 28 29.04 36.64 35.67
C SER A 28 29.31 36.96 34.18
N THR A 29 28.39 37.50 33.35
CA THR A 29 27.24 38.39 33.57
C THR A 29 26.48 38.61 32.24
N SER A 30 25.20 38.96 32.35
CA SER A 30 24.37 39.74 31.39
C SER A 30 23.72 39.03 30.18
N GLY A 31 22.39 39.23 30.04
CA GLY A 31 21.63 38.95 28.81
C GLY A 31 20.23 38.36 29.06
N ARG A 32 19.20 39.20 29.00
CA ARG A 32 17.76 38.91 29.22
C ARG A 32 17.09 38.07 28.10
N PRO A 33 15.82 37.63 28.28
CA PRO A 33 15.25 36.45 27.62
C PRO A 33 14.46 36.71 26.33
N PHE A 34 14.36 35.63 25.55
CA PHE A 34 13.30 35.15 24.65
C PHE A 34 12.10 36.04 24.29
N GLY A 35 11.83 36.17 22.99
CA GLY A 35 10.51 36.53 22.45
C GLY A 35 10.56 37.07 21.02
N SER A 36 10.38 36.22 20.01
CA SER A 36 9.87 36.67 18.71
C SER A 36 8.63 35.86 18.33
N GLY A 37 7.48 36.50 18.50
CA GLY A 37 6.31 36.18 17.69
C GLY A 37 6.43 36.94 16.37
N PHE A 38 6.04 36.30 15.27
CA PHE A 38 5.53 37.01 14.11
C PHE A 38 4.23 36.36 13.66
N THR A 39 3.24 37.24 13.63
CA THR A 39 1.82 37.07 13.31
C THR A 39 1.59 36.73 11.85
N ALA A 40 0.79 35.70 11.58
CA ALA A 40 0.24 35.43 10.26
C ALA A 40 -0.87 36.44 9.94
N GLY A 41 -0.63 37.33 8.98
CA GLY A 41 -1.62 38.24 8.43
C GLY A 41 -2.51 37.54 7.43
N ALA A 42 -3.82 37.50 7.71
CA ALA A 42 -4.86 37.22 6.74
C ALA A 42 -5.09 38.47 5.87
N PHE A 43 -5.12 38.31 4.55
CA PHE A 43 -5.57 39.36 3.63
C PHE A 43 -6.78 38.84 2.83
N TYR A 44 -7.97 39.25 3.28
CA TYR A 44 -9.18 39.32 2.45
C TYR A 44 -9.10 40.62 1.64
N GLY A 45 -9.10 40.51 0.31
CA GLY A 45 -9.22 41.64 -0.59
C GLY A 45 -10.66 41.83 -1.07
N THR A 46 -11.38 42.76 -0.46
CA THR A 46 -12.63 43.35 -0.95
C THR A 46 -12.32 44.62 -1.74
N ALA A 47 -12.80 44.71 -2.98
CA ALA A 47 -13.07 45.94 -3.71
C ALA A 47 -14.22 45.59 -4.68
N GLY A 48 -15.32 46.32 -4.82
CA GLY A 48 -15.56 47.75 -4.66
C GLY A 48 -16.35 48.16 -5.90
N SER A 49 -17.64 48.44 -5.74
CA SER A 49 -18.61 48.65 -6.83
C SER A 49 -18.56 50.07 -7.41
N ARG A 50 -18.65 50.22 -8.74
CA ARG A 50 -19.19 51.42 -9.42
C ARG A 50 -19.53 51.07 -10.87
N GLY A 51 -20.78 51.29 -11.28
CA GLY A 51 -21.32 50.89 -12.58
C GLY A 51 -21.31 51.98 -13.65
N GLN A 52 -21.46 51.58 -14.91
CA GLN A 52 -22.36 52.18 -15.91
C GLN A 52 -22.54 51.26 -17.13
N SER A 53 -23.73 51.37 -17.73
CA SER A 53 -24.44 50.62 -18.78
C SER A 53 -23.69 50.18 -20.06
N ARG A 54 -24.06 49.01 -20.63
CA ARG A 54 -24.82 48.85 -21.92
C ARG A 54 -24.52 47.52 -22.66
N ALA A 55 -25.60 46.93 -23.20
CA ALA A 55 -25.73 45.99 -24.32
C ALA A 55 -25.42 44.49 -24.16
N GLU A 56 -26.35 43.71 -24.75
CA GLU A 56 -26.53 42.27 -24.79
C GLU A 56 -25.42 41.50 -25.51
N ALA A 57 -25.06 40.32 -24.98
CA ALA A 57 -24.87 39.08 -25.73
C ALA A 57 -24.69 37.94 -24.72
N GLY A 58 -25.60 36.96 -24.74
CA GLY A 58 -25.56 35.80 -23.87
C GLY A 58 -24.32 34.94 -24.13
N ILE A 59 -23.46 34.80 -23.12
CA ILE A 59 -22.43 33.77 -23.04
C ILE A 59 -22.63 33.06 -21.70
N LYS A 60 -23.12 31.81 -21.77
CA LYS A 60 -23.07 30.88 -20.64
C LYS A 60 -21.60 30.69 -20.28
N THR A 61 -21.19 31.26 -19.16
CA THR A 61 -19.92 30.94 -18.53
C THR A 61 -20.12 29.61 -17.81
N ASP A 62 -19.70 28.53 -18.47
CA ASP A 62 -19.49 27.26 -17.79
C ASP A 62 -18.47 27.50 -16.67
N LYS A 63 -18.96 27.47 -15.42
CA LYS A 63 -18.10 27.30 -14.25
C LYS A 63 -17.38 25.96 -14.44
N TYR A 64 -16.14 26.02 -14.91
CA TYR A 64 -15.18 24.94 -14.72
C TYR A 64 -14.98 24.77 -13.22
N ASN A 65 -15.81 23.91 -12.62
CA ASN A 65 -15.54 23.34 -11.32
C ASN A 65 -14.30 22.45 -11.48
N ALA A 66 -13.13 23.03 -11.21
CA ALA A 66 -11.89 22.28 -11.16
C ALA A 66 -12.08 21.05 -10.25
N PRO A 67 -11.62 19.86 -10.66
CA PRO A 67 -11.84 18.63 -9.91
C PRO A 67 -11.21 18.79 -8.53
N LYS A 68 -12.03 18.74 -7.48
CA LYS A 68 -11.61 18.87 -6.08
C LYS A 68 -10.47 17.89 -5.72
N GLY A 69 -10.33 16.77 -6.44
CA GLY A 69 -9.24 15.79 -6.28
C GLY A 69 -7.83 16.34 -6.50
N SER A 70 -7.63 17.35 -7.37
CA SER A 70 -6.30 17.90 -7.63
C SER A 70 -5.71 18.64 -6.42
N LYS A 71 -6.57 19.24 -5.58
CA LYS A 71 -6.11 19.98 -4.39
C LYS A 71 -5.59 19.06 -3.28
N TYR A 72 -6.14 17.86 -3.14
CA TYR A 72 -5.72 16.91 -2.10
C TYR A 72 -4.42 16.20 -2.45
N VAL A 73 -4.26 15.74 -3.70
CA VAL A 73 -3.02 15.09 -4.16
C VAL A 73 -1.82 16.03 -4.00
N VAL A 74 -1.99 17.31 -4.34
CA VAL A 74 -0.96 18.35 -4.14
C VAL A 74 -0.67 18.57 -2.64
N PHE A 75 -1.70 18.64 -1.79
CA PHE A 75 -1.53 18.79 -0.34
C PHE A 75 -0.77 17.62 0.34
N TYR A 76 -0.99 16.38 -0.11
CA TYR A 76 -0.30 15.20 0.45
C TYR A 76 1.14 15.06 -0.05
N LEU A 77 1.42 15.45 -1.29
CA LEU A 77 2.78 15.57 -1.81
C LEU A 77 3.58 16.61 -1.02
N ASP A 78 2.97 17.77 -0.72
CA ASP A 78 3.56 18.79 0.16
C ASP A 78 3.82 18.26 1.57
N LEU A 79 2.87 17.52 2.17
CA LEU A 79 3.05 16.95 3.51
C LEU A 79 4.17 15.90 3.56
N SER A 80 4.31 15.09 2.50
CA SER A 80 5.40 14.12 2.35
C SER A 80 6.77 14.81 2.23
N PHE A 81 6.82 15.91 1.49
CA PHE A 81 8.02 16.74 1.35
C PHE A 81 8.37 17.47 2.66
N VAL A 82 7.36 17.92 3.41
CA VAL A 82 7.51 18.48 4.76
C VAL A 82 8.02 17.41 5.73
N PHE A 83 7.48 16.19 5.72
CA PHE A 83 8.01 15.10 6.54
C PHE A 83 9.46 14.76 6.16
N LEU A 84 9.77 14.67 4.86
CA LEU A 84 11.14 14.47 4.38
C LEU A 84 12.10 15.59 4.80
N LEU A 85 11.64 16.85 4.78
CA LEU A 85 12.40 18.01 5.22
C LEU A 85 12.60 18.02 6.75
N GLU A 86 11.59 17.62 7.52
CA GLU A 86 11.68 17.51 8.98
C GLU A 86 12.57 16.32 9.41
N PHE A 87 12.56 15.20 8.68
CA PHE A 87 13.51 14.10 8.92
C PHE A 87 14.95 14.48 8.59
N LYS A 88 15.19 15.30 7.56
CA LYS A 88 16.52 15.85 7.26
C LYS A 88 17.00 16.84 8.32
N LYS A 89 16.07 17.46 9.06
CA LYS A 89 16.31 18.39 10.17
C LYS A 89 16.61 17.69 11.50
N CYS A 90 16.22 16.42 11.65
CA CYS A 90 16.61 15.55 12.76
C CYS A 90 18.07 15.10 12.67
N ASN A 91 18.99 16.07 12.67
CA ASN A 91 20.37 15.83 13.01
C ASN A 91 20.50 15.96 14.55
N MET A 92 21.14 14.96 15.16
CA MET A 92 21.66 14.93 16.55
C MET A 92 20.68 14.77 17.73
N ALA A 93 20.46 13.52 18.15
CA ALA A 93 20.57 13.09 19.55
C ALA A 93 20.70 11.55 19.61
N ARG A 94 21.58 11.02 20.48
CA ARG A 94 21.81 9.55 20.63
C ARG A 94 20.53 8.78 20.98
N GLY A 95 19.58 9.42 21.68
CA GLY A 95 18.26 8.85 21.99
C GLY A 95 17.32 8.76 20.79
N CYS A 96 17.39 9.70 19.84
CA CYS A 96 16.57 9.67 18.62
C CYS A 96 16.95 8.47 17.74
N LEU A 97 18.24 8.15 17.63
CA LEU A 97 18.69 7.01 16.85
C LEU A 97 18.24 5.66 17.43
N CYS A 98 18.20 5.56 18.77
CA CYS A 98 17.66 4.38 19.46
C CYS A 98 16.17 4.22 19.17
N CYS A 99 15.39 5.31 19.26
CA CYS A 99 13.97 5.33 18.92
C CYS A 99 13.74 4.92 17.45
N LEU A 100 14.50 5.48 16.51
CA LEU A 100 14.42 5.14 15.08
C LEU A 100 14.69 3.66 14.82
N LYS A 101 15.68 3.06 15.50
CA LYS A 101 15.98 1.63 15.39
C LYS A 101 14.80 0.77 15.84
N TYR A 102 14.23 1.06 17.01
CA TYR A 102 13.07 0.32 17.54
C TYR A 102 11.82 0.50 16.68
N MET A 103 11.54 1.73 16.23
CA MET A 103 10.43 2.01 15.33
C MET A 103 10.60 1.27 14.00
N MET A 104 11.78 1.32 13.38
CA MET A 104 12.08 0.59 12.15
C MET A 104 11.89 -0.92 12.34
N PHE A 105 12.38 -1.49 13.44
CA PHE A 105 12.18 -2.91 13.73
C PHE A 105 10.69 -3.24 13.88
N LEU A 106 9.94 -2.46 14.67
CA LEU A 106 8.51 -2.69 14.90
C LEU A 106 7.69 -2.60 13.60
N PHE A 107 7.91 -1.58 12.79
CA PHE A 107 7.21 -1.44 11.50
C PHE A 107 7.52 -2.62 10.56
N ASN A 108 8.80 -3.00 10.43
CA ASN A 108 9.17 -4.14 9.59
C ASN A 108 8.64 -5.48 10.13
N LEU A 109 8.50 -5.62 11.45
CA LEU A 109 7.91 -6.80 12.08
C LEU A 109 6.42 -6.91 11.74
N ILE A 110 5.68 -5.78 11.79
CA ILE A 110 4.27 -5.74 11.37
C ILE A 110 4.15 -6.12 9.90
N PHE A 111 4.97 -5.54 9.01
CA PHE A 111 4.97 -5.91 7.59
C PHE A 111 5.29 -7.39 7.37
N TRP A 112 6.25 -7.94 8.10
CA TRP A 112 6.56 -9.37 8.03
C TRP A 112 5.37 -10.24 8.43
N LEU A 113 4.70 -9.93 9.55
CA LEU A 113 3.50 -10.64 10.00
C LEU A 113 2.35 -10.51 8.99
N CYS A 114 2.12 -9.31 8.44
CA CYS A 114 1.14 -9.09 7.38
C CYS A 114 1.49 -9.90 6.12
N GLY A 115 2.76 -9.98 5.75
CA GLY A 115 3.24 -10.81 4.64
C GLY A 115 2.96 -12.30 4.86
N CYS A 116 3.23 -12.83 6.07
CA CYS A 116 2.89 -14.20 6.44
C CYS A 116 1.37 -14.44 6.38
N GLY A 117 0.57 -13.49 6.86
CA GLY A 117 -0.90 -13.57 6.78
C GLY A 117 -1.41 -13.58 5.34
N LEU A 118 -0.92 -12.66 4.50
CA LEU A 118 -1.27 -12.59 3.08
C LEU A 118 -0.86 -13.87 2.33
N LEU A 119 0.34 -14.39 2.60
CA LEU A 119 0.81 -15.64 2.02
C LEU A 119 -0.05 -16.82 2.47
N GLY A 120 -0.43 -16.88 3.75
CA GLY A 120 -1.36 -17.89 4.28
C GLY A 120 -2.74 -17.84 3.62
N VAL A 121 -3.32 -16.64 3.47
CA VAL A 121 -4.58 -16.43 2.75
C VAL A 121 -4.43 -16.80 1.28
N GLY A 122 -3.33 -16.42 0.64
CA GLY A 122 -3.05 -16.76 -0.77
C GLY A 122 -2.97 -18.28 -1.00
N ILE A 123 -2.24 -19.01 -0.14
CA ILE A 123 -2.18 -20.47 -0.18
C ILE A 123 -3.55 -21.07 0.10
N TRP A 124 -4.28 -20.57 1.11
CA TRP A 124 -5.63 -21.03 1.42
C TRP A 124 -6.57 -20.86 0.23
N LEU A 125 -6.50 -19.73 -0.47
CA LEU A 125 -7.28 -19.46 -1.68
C LEU A 125 -6.87 -20.41 -2.81
N SER A 126 -5.56 -20.61 -3.05
CA SER A 126 -5.06 -21.54 -4.08
C SER A 126 -5.48 -22.99 -3.82
N VAL A 127 -5.48 -23.44 -2.56
CA VAL A 127 -5.87 -24.81 -2.20
C VAL A 127 -7.40 -24.98 -2.19
N SER A 128 -8.13 -24.06 -1.56
CA SER A 128 -9.59 -24.17 -1.40
C SER A 128 -10.36 -23.90 -2.70
N GLN A 129 -9.83 -23.05 -3.57
CA GLN A 129 -10.43 -22.76 -4.87
C GLN A 129 -9.82 -23.59 -6.01
N GLY A 130 -8.83 -24.43 -5.70
CA GLY A 130 -8.03 -25.18 -6.66
C GLY A 130 -7.11 -24.26 -7.48
N ASN A 131 -6.11 -24.85 -8.13
CA ASN A 131 -5.18 -24.20 -9.08
C ASN A 131 -5.86 -23.57 -10.31
N PHE A 132 -7.17 -23.36 -10.30
CA PHE A 132 -7.99 -23.05 -11.47
C PHE A 132 -8.80 -21.75 -11.35
N ALA A 133 -8.61 -20.93 -10.31
CA ALA A 133 -9.13 -19.56 -10.28
C ALA A 133 -8.30 -18.63 -11.21
N THR A 134 -8.12 -19.06 -12.46
CA THR A 134 -7.35 -18.35 -13.47
C THR A 134 -8.19 -17.21 -14.01
N PHE A 135 -7.74 -15.97 -13.81
CA PHE A 135 -8.44 -14.79 -14.31
C PHE A 135 -8.44 -14.70 -15.83
N SER A 136 -7.49 -15.37 -16.50
CA SER A 136 -7.38 -15.43 -17.95
C SER A 136 -6.83 -16.79 -18.40
N PRO A 137 -7.54 -17.56 -19.24
CA PRO A 137 -6.96 -18.76 -19.85
C PRO A 137 -5.79 -18.45 -20.80
N SER A 138 -5.54 -17.17 -21.12
CA SER A 138 -4.33 -16.73 -21.83
C SER A 138 -3.07 -16.74 -20.95
N PHE A 139 -3.21 -16.67 -19.61
CA PHE A 139 -2.10 -16.76 -18.64
C PHE A 139 -2.49 -17.60 -17.41
N PRO A 140 -2.35 -18.94 -17.47
CA PRO A 140 -2.65 -19.88 -16.38
C PRO A 140 -1.94 -19.56 -15.05
N SER A 141 -0.84 -18.81 -15.11
CA SER A 141 -0.03 -18.41 -13.95
C SER A 141 -0.53 -17.16 -13.22
N LEU A 142 -1.43 -16.35 -13.81
CA LEU A 142 -1.92 -15.08 -13.24
C LEU A 142 -3.31 -15.23 -12.61
N SER A 143 -3.44 -16.11 -11.61
CA SER A 143 -4.61 -16.12 -10.71
C SER A 143 -4.50 -15.01 -9.66
N ALA A 144 -5.62 -14.46 -9.17
CA ALA A 144 -5.59 -13.55 -8.01
C ALA A 144 -4.96 -14.22 -6.78
N ALA A 145 -5.15 -15.54 -6.61
CA ALA A 145 -4.47 -16.28 -5.55
C ALA A 145 -2.94 -16.22 -5.72
N ASN A 146 -2.44 -16.44 -6.94
CA ASN A 146 -1.01 -16.35 -7.24
C ASN A 146 -0.46 -14.92 -7.07
N LEU A 147 -1.24 -13.89 -7.41
CA LEU A 147 -0.88 -12.49 -7.16
C LEU A 147 -0.80 -12.20 -5.65
N VAL A 148 -1.77 -12.67 -4.85
CA VAL A 148 -1.75 -12.53 -3.39
C VAL A 148 -0.56 -13.27 -2.79
N ILE A 149 -0.24 -14.47 -3.27
CA ILE A 149 0.95 -15.23 -2.85
C ILE A 149 2.23 -14.45 -3.21
N ALA A 150 2.34 -13.92 -4.43
CA ALA A 150 3.50 -13.18 -4.88
C ALA A 150 3.70 -11.89 -4.05
N ILE A 151 2.65 -11.09 -3.88
CA ILE A 151 2.68 -9.87 -3.05
C ILE A 151 3.02 -10.23 -1.60
N GLY A 152 2.36 -11.25 -1.02
CA GLY A 152 2.62 -11.70 0.34
C GLY A 152 4.07 -12.16 0.54
N THR A 153 4.64 -12.87 -0.44
CA THR A 153 6.06 -13.29 -0.41
C THR A 153 7.01 -12.11 -0.45
N ILE A 154 6.77 -11.12 -1.35
CA ILE A 154 7.59 -9.91 -1.45
C ILE A 154 7.55 -9.13 -0.13
N VAL A 155 6.35 -8.92 0.42
CA VAL A 155 6.16 -8.20 1.70
C VAL A 155 6.81 -8.96 2.87
N MET A 156 6.70 -10.28 2.91
CA MET A 156 7.35 -11.11 3.92
C MET A 156 8.89 -11.01 3.83
N VAL A 157 9.48 -11.20 2.65
CA VAL A 157 10.94 -11.16 2.47
C VAL A 157 11.50 -9.76 2.80
N THR A 158 10.84 -8.71 2.32
CA THR A 158 11.24 -7.33 2.62
C THR A 158 11.15 -7.00 4.11
N GLY A 159 10.06 -7.37 4.78
CA GLY A 159 9.90 -7.22 6.22
C GLY A 159 10.97 -7.99 7.01
N PHE A 160 11.30 -9.21 6.60
CA PHE A 160 12.35 -10.01 7.23
C PHE A 160 13.74 -9.38 7.09
N LEU A 161 14.09 -8.93 5.88
CA LEU A 161 15.36 -8.23 5.63
C LEU A 161 15.44 -6.92 6.43
N GLY A 162 14.36 -6.16 6.53
CA GLY A 162 14.28 -4.94 7.34
C GLY A 162 14.49 -5.23 8.83
N CYS A 163 13.85 -6.29 9.36
CA CYS A 163 14.02 -6.72 10.75
C CYS A 163 15.45 -7.15 11.05
N LEU A 164 16.03 -8.04 10.22
CA LEU A 164 17.39 -8.51 10.40
C LEU A 164 18.42 -7.39 10.24
N GLY A 165 18.21 -6.48 9.29
CA GLY A 165 19.02 -5.29 9.12
C GLY A 165 19.04 -4.45 10.40
N ALA A 166 17.86 -4.15 10.96
CA ALA A 166 17.76 -3.35 12.18
C ALA A 166 18.38 -4.03 13.42
N ILE A 167 18.23 -5.36 13.58
CA ILE A 167 18.78 -6.09 14.74
C ILE A 167 20.29 -6.31 14.62
N LYS A 168 20.74 -6.86 13.49
CA LYS A 168 22.13 -7.31 13.31
C LYS A 168 23.10 -6.17 13.04
N GLU A 169 22.59 -4.97 12.73
CA GLU A 169 23.39 -3.80 12.35
C GLU A 169 24.39 -4.11 11.23
N ASN A 170 24.04 -5.06 10.35
CA ASN A 170 24.91 -5.49 9.25
C ASN A 170 24.71 -4.57 8.05
N LYS A 171 25.76 -3.85 7.66
CA LYS A 171 25.79 -2.94 6.50
C LYS A 171 25.24 -3.59 5.22
N CYS A 172 25.56 -4.84 4.96
CA CYS A 172 25.11 -5.56 3.77
C CYS A 172 23.59 -5.83 3.79
N LEU A 173 23.02 -6.15 4.96
CA LEU A 173 21.58 -6.38 5.12
C LEU A 173 20.78 -5.07 4.99
N LEU A 174 21.26 -3.98 5.61
CA LEU A 174 20.62 -2.67 5.44
C LEU A 174 20.66 -2.19 3.99
N LEU A 175 21.81 -2.36 3.32
CA LEU A 175 21.97 -1.98 1.92
C LEU A 175 21.07 -2.83 1.01
N SER A 176 21.01 -4.14 1.24
CA SER A 176 20.09 -5.03 0.51
C SER A 176 18.63 -4.61 0.69
N PHE A 177 18.21 -4.31 1.92
CA PHE A 177 16.86 -3.81 2.20
C PHE A 177 16.56 -2.50 1.45
N PHE A 178 17.52 -1.55 1.44
CA PHE A 178 17.39 -0.30 0.68
C PHE A 178 17.24 -0.55 -0.82
N ILE A 179 18.08 -1.41 -1.41
CA ILE A 179 18.05 -1.74 -2.84
C ILE A 179 16.71 -2.39 -3.20
N VAL A 180 16.21 -3.33 -2.40
CA VAL A 180 14.91 -3.98 -2.67
C VAL A 180 13.77 -2.97 -2.59
N LEU A 181 13.74 -2.10 -1.58
CA LEU A 181 12.73 -1.03 -1.50
C LEU A 181 12.80 -0.08 -2.71
N LEU A 182 14.01 0.26 -3.18
CA LEU A 182 14.18 1.09 -4.37
C LEU A 182 13.65 0.40 -5.63
N ILE A 183 13.93 -0.89 -5.82
CA ILE A 183 13.41 -1.67 -6.96
C ILE A 183 11.88 -1.70 -6.92
N ILE A 184 11.28 -1.94 -5.75
CA ILE A 184 9.82 -1.94 -5.61
C ILE A 184 9.25 -0.55 -5.95
N LEU A 185 9.88 0.54 -5.50
CA LEU A 185 9.40 1.90 -5.79
C LEU A 185 9.43 2.19 -7.30
N LEU A 186 10.50 1.79 -7.99
CA LEU A 186 10.61 1.93 -9.44
C LEU A 186 9.57 1.06 -10.17
N ALA A 187 9.35 -0.17 -9.71
CA ALA A 187 8.33 -1.05 -10.26
C ALA A 187 6.91 -0.49 -10.09
N GLU A 188 6.58 0.04 -8.91
CA GLU A 188 5.30 0.69 -8.64
C GLU A 188 5.08 1.91 -9.53
N LEU A 189 6.11 2.75 -9.72
CA LEU A 189 6.04 3.90 -10.62
C LEU A 189 5.79 3.46 -12.08
N ILE A 190 6.52 2.45 -12.56
CA ILE A 190 6.34 1.91 -13.91
C ILE A 190 4.93 1.33 -14.07
N LEU A 191 4.46 0.52 -13.12
CA LEU A 191 3.12 -0.07 -13.16
C LEU A 191 2.02 1.01 -13.15
N LEU A 192 2.19 2.07 -12.36
CA LEU A 192 1.24 3.19 -12.30
C LEU A 192 1.18 3.95 -13.63
N ILE A 193 2.34 4.23 -14.25
CA ILE A 193 2.40 4.86 -15.57
C ILE A 193 1.77 3.96 -16.64
N LEU A 194 2.13 2.67 -16.67
CA LEU A 194 1.58 1.71 -17.63
C LEU A 194 0.06 1.58 -17.48
N PHE A 195 -0.44 1.49 -16.25
CA PHE A 195 -1.88 1.41 -15.98
C PHE A 195 -2.62 2.65 -16.53
N PHE A 196 -2.06 3.84 -16.33
CA PHE A 196 -2.68 5.07 -16.81
C PHE A 196 -2.61 5.21 -18.34
N VAL A 197 -1.47 4.88 -18.96
CA VAL A 197 -1.27 5.00 -20.42
C VAL A 197 -2.09 3.96 -21.18
N TYR A 198 -2.19 2.74 -20.66
CA TYR A 198 -2.86 1.62 -21.33
C TYR A 198 -4.24 1.30 -20.74
N MET A 199 -4.85 2.23 -20.01
CA MET A 199 -6.09 1.99 -19.25
C MET A 199 -7.22 1.43 -20.13
N ASP A 200 -7.41 1.99 -21.34
CA ASP A 200 -8.41 1.48 -22.29
C ASP A 200 -8.14 0.03 -22.73
N LYS A 201 -6.86 -0.30 -22.97
CA LYS A 201 -6.46 -1.65 -23.37
C LYS A 201 -6.61 -2.65 -22.24
N VAL A 202 -6.27 -2.23 -21.02
CA VAL A 202 -6.48 -3.02 -19.79
C VAL A 202 -7.96 -3.29 -19.59
N ASN A 203 -8.83 -2.31 -19.85
CA ASN A 203 -10.27 -2.47 -19.70
C ASN A 203 -10.83 -3.54 -20.64
N GLU A 204 -10.46 -3.49 -21.92
CA GLU A 204 -10.93 -4.47 -22.91
C GLU A 204 -10.35 -5.87 -22.67
N ASN A 205 -9.06 -5.95 -22.31
CA ASN A 205 -8.43 -7.22 -21.97
C ASN A 205 -9.08 -7.84 -20.72
N ALA A 206 -9.34 -7.05 -19.68
CA ALA A 206 -9.99 -7.51 -18.46
C ALA A 206 -11.40 -8.05 -18.73
N LYS A 207 -12.21 -7.38 -19.56
CA LYS A 207 -13.52 -7.90 -19.97
C LYS A 207 -13.40 -9.22 -20.71
N LYS A 208 -12.45 -9.33 -21.64
CA LYS A 208 -12.22 -10.55 -22.41
C LYS A 208 -11.82 -11.72 -21.49
N ASP A 209 -10.86 -11.48 -20.61
CA ASP A 209 -10.38 -12.44 -19.61
C ASP A 209 -11.51 -12.94 -18.70
N LEU A 210 -12.35 -12.03 -18.20
CA LEU A 210 -13.54 -12.37 -17.42
C LEU A 210 -14.57 -13.19 -18.21
N LYS A 211 -14.80 -12.88 -19.49
CA LYS A 211 -15.73 -13.64 -20.35
C LYS A 211 -15.20 -15.04 -20.62
N GLU A 212 -13.90 -15.19 -20.85
CA GLU A 212 -13.27 -16.50 -20.97
C GLU A 212 -13.37 -17.31 -19.67
N GLY A 213 -13.24 -16.65 -18.51
CA GLY A 213 -13.51 -17.26 -17.20
C GLY A 213 -14.96 -17.73 -17.02
N LEU A 214 -15.93 -17.06 -17.64
CA LEU A 214 -17.34 -17.44 -17.61
C LEU A 214 -17.57 -18.80 -18.30
N LEU A 215 -16.87 -19.08 -19.40
CA LEU A 215 -16.98 -20.37 -20.13
C LEU A 215 -16.56 -21.57 -19.26
N LEU A 216 -15.69 -21.35 -18.28
CA LEU A 216 -15.16 -22.37 -17.38
C LEU A 216 -16.07 -22.62 -16.15
N TYR A 217 -17.17 -21.87 -16.02
CA TYR A 217 -18.04 -21.88 -14.84
C TYR A 217 -18.72 -23.24 -14.57
N ASN A 218 -19.15 -23.96 -15.62
CA ASN A 218 -19.85 -25.23 -15.49
C ASN A 218 -18.93 -26.46 -15.52
N THR A 219 -17.61 -26.26 -15.54
CA THR A 219 -16.63 -27.36 -15.54
C THR A 219 -16.44 -27.89 -14.11
N GLU A 220 -16.55 -29.21 -13.92
CA GLU A 220 -16.51 -29.86 -12.60
C GLU A 220 -15.20 -29.61 -11.83
N ASN A 221 -14.08 -29.37 -12.53
CA ASN A 221 -12.79 -29.08 -11.92
C ASN A 221 -12.64 -27.63 -11.39
N ASN A 222 -13.63 -26.76 -11.61
CA ASN A 222 -13.55 -25.31 -11.35
C ASN A 222 -14.53 -24.82 -10.26
N LEU A 223 -14.74 -25.61 -9.20
CA LEU A 223 -15.62 -25.25 -8.08
C LEU A 223 -15.27 -23.91 -7.43
N GLY A 224 -13.98 -23.58 -7.33
CA GLY A 224 -13.51 -22.30 -6.81
C GLY A 224 -13.94 -21.10 -7.65
N LEU A 225 -13.73 -21.18 -8.97
CA LEU A 225 -14.14 -20.14 -9.92
C LEU A 225 -15.66 -19.94 -9.91
N ARG A 226 -16.43 -21.04 -9.84
CA ARG A 226 -17.88 -21.01 -9.69
C ARG A 226 -18.31 -20.29 -8.41
N ASN A 227 -17.66 -20.59 -7.28
CA ASN A 227 -17.94 -19.92 -6.01
C ASN A 227 -17.57 -18.44 -6.04
N ALA A 228 -16.44 -18.07 -6.65
CA ALA A 228 -16.04 -16.68 -6.80
C ALA A 228 -17.06 -15.86 -7.61
N TRP A 229 -17.53 -16.39 -8.75
CA TRP A 229 -18.60 -15.77 -9.53
C TRP A 229 -19.90 -15.61 -8.75
N ASN A 230 -20.28 -16.61 -7.96
CA ASN A 230 -21.48 -16.56 -7.13
C ASN A 230 -21.37 -15.51 -6.01
N ILE A 231 -20.20 -15.38 -5.37
CA ILE A 231 -19.94 -14.39 -4.33
C ILE A 231 -19.95 -12.98 -4.92
N ILE A 232 -19.22 -12.74 -6.01
CA ILE A 232 -19.13 -11.41 -6.64
C ILE A 232 -20.51 -10.93 -7.08
N GLN A 233 -21.30 -11.78 -7.74
CA GLN A 233 -22.64 -11.41 -8.21
C GLN A 233 -23.59 -11.09 -7.05
N ALA A 234 -23.52 -11.86 -5.96
CA ALA A 234 -24.32 -11.63 -4.76
C ALA A 234 -23.91 -10.33 -4.02
N GLU A 235 -22.62 -10.07 -3.86
CA GLU A 235 -22.12 -8.93 -3.10
C GLU A 235 -22.26 -7.62 -3.88
N MET A 236 -21.92 -7.64 -5.18
CA MET A 236 -21.89 -6.45 -6.03
C MET A 236 -23.22 -6.17 -6.73
N HIS A 237 -24.23 -7.03 -6.54
CA HIS A 237 -25.57 -6.90 -7.10
C HIS A 237 -25.53 -6.69 -8.62
N CYS A 238 -24.89 -7.65 -9.30
CA CYS A 238 -24.57 -7.61 -10.72
C CYS A 238 -24.74 -8.99 -11.36
N CYS A 239 -24.82 -9.05 -12.68
CA CYS A 239 -24.90 -10.32 -13.40
C CYS A 239 -24.08 -10.29 -14.69
N GLY A 240 -23.26 -11.33 -14.90
CA GLY A 240 -22.38 -11.44 -16.06
C GLY A 240 -21.24 -10.43 -16.03
N VAL A 241 -20.48 -10.34 -17.13
CA VAL A 241 -19.30 -9.47 -17.21
C VAL A 241 -19.72 -8.05 -17.56
N THR A 242 -20.34 -7.92 -18.73
CA THR A 242 -20.88 -6.68 -19.29
C THR A 242 -22.40 -6.61 -19.16
N ASP A 243 -23.07 -7.75 -19.33
CA ASP A 243 -24.53 -7.86 -19.27
C ASP A 243 -24.93 -9.28 -18.81
N TYR A 244 -26.16 -9.46 -18.35
CA TYR A 244 -26.69 -10.76 -17.92
C TYR A 244 -26.73 -11.78 -19.06
N THR A 245 -26.84 -11.33 -20.31
CA THR A 245 -26.83 -12.18 -21.52
C THR A 245 -25.49 -12.87 -21.75
N ASP A 246 -24.41 -12.43 -21.09
CA ASP A 246 -23.11 -13.09 -21.17
C ASP A 246 -23.17 -14.56 -20.68
N TRP A 247 -24.19 -14.92 -19.89
CA TRP A 247 -24.41 -16.30 -19.40
C TRP A 247 -25.02 -17.25 -20.43
N TYR A 248 -25.70 -16.74 -21.45
CA TYR A 248 -26.45 -17.55 -22.41
C TYR A 248 -25.58 -18.58 -23.16
N PRO A 249 -24.36 -18.24 -23.64
CA PRO A 249 -23.48 -19.24 -24.25
C PRO A 249 -22.96 -20.31 -23.27
N VAL A 250 -23.08 -20.08 -21.95
CA VAL A 250 -22.53 -20.97 -20.91
C VAL A 250 -23.61 -21.89 -20.33
N LEU A 251 -24.79 -21.33 -20.03
CA LEU A 251 -25.86 -22.01 -19.29
C LEU A 251 -27.09 -22.34 -20.14
N GLY A 252 -27.13 -21.85 -21.39
CA GLY A 252 -28.29 -21.95 -22.27
C GLY A 252 -29.07 -20.63 -22.37
N GLU A 253 -29.89 -20.53 -23.40
CA GLU A 253 -30.72 -19.36 -23.66
C GLU A 253 -31.64 -19.06 -22.47
N ASP A 254 -31.79 -17.76 -22.14
CA ASP A 254 -32.62 -17.28 -21.03
C ASP A 254 -32.32 -17.89 -19.65
N THR A 255 -31.11 -18.42 -19.45
CA THR A 255 -30.66 -19.01 -18.19
C THR A 255 -29.47 -18.25 -17.60
N VAL A 256 -29.57 -17.88 -16.33
CA VAL A 256 -28.52 -17.24 -15.53
C VAL A 256 -28.33 -17.97 -14.19
N PRO A 257 -27.21 -17.74 -13.46
CA PRO A 257 -27.07 -18.25 -12.09
C PRO A 257 -28.09 -17.64 -11.13
N ASP A 258 -28.58 -18.41 -10.16
CA ASP A 258 -29.56 -17.91 -9.17
C ASP A 258 -29.05 -16.71 -8.34
N ARG A 259 -27.72 -16.54 -8.21
CA ARG A 259 -27.12 -15.38 -7.53
C ARG A 259 -27.27 -14.06 -8.30
N CYS A 260 -27.70 -14.10 -9.57
CA CYS A 260 -28.03 -12.91 -10.35
C CYS A 260 -29.41 -12.33 -10.03
N CYS A 261 -30.25 -13.07 -9.32
CA CYS A 261 -31.61 -12.63 -9.01
C CYS A 261 -31.59 -11.60 -7.87
N MET A 262 -32.49 -10.62 -7.95
CA MET A 262 -32.64 -9.63 -6.87
C MET A 262 -33.12 -10.26 -5.57
N GLU A 263 -33.99 -11.27 -5.71
CA GLU A 263 -34.45 -12.10 -4.62
C GLU A 263 -33.89 -13.51 -4.81
N ASN A 264 -33.10 -13.96 -3.84
CA ASN A 264 -32.40 -15.24 -3.92
C ASN A 264 -33.39 -16.39 -3.64
N SER A 265 -34.04 -16.88 -4.69
CA SER A 265 -34.88 -18.08 -4.65
C SER A 265 -34.30 -19.20 -5.51
N GLN A 266 -34.46 -20.45 -5.07
CA GLN A 266 -33.93 -21.61 -5.78
C GLN A 266 -34.56 -21.71 -7.19
N GLY A 267 -33.72 -21.70 -8.23
CA GLY A 267 -34.15 -21.80 -9.63
C GLY A 267 -34.70 -20.51 -10.24
N CYS A 268 -34.52 -19.34 -9.63
CA CYS A 268 -34.95 -18.06 -10.22
C CYS A 268 -34.27 -17.78 -11.56
N GLY A 269 -33.02 -18.19 -11.73
CA GLY A 269 -32.25 -17.88 -12.93
C GLY A 269 -32.71 -18.60 -14.19
N ARG A 270 -33.65 -19.56 -14.07
CA ARG A 270 -34.30 -20.25 -15.20
C ARG A 270 -35.68 -19.65 -15.54
N ASN A 271 -36.15 -18.70 -14.74
CA ASN A 271 -37.48 -18.11 -14.90
C ASN A 271 -37.35 -16.65 -15.38
N THR A 272 -37.68 -16.43 -16.65
CA THR A 272 -37.59 -15.12 -17.33
C THR A 272 -38.45 -14.03 -16.72
N THR A 273 -39.46 -14.39 -15.91
CA THR A 273 -40.34 -13.45 -15.22
C THR A 273 -39.76 -12.87 -13.93
N THR A 274 -38.63 -13.37 -13.44
CA THR A 274 -38.03 -12.89 -12.18
C THR A 274 -37.20 -11.61 -12.37
N PRO A 275 -37.18 -10.70 -11.38
CA PRO A 275 -36.33 -9.52 -11.45
C PRO A 275 -34.84 -9.89 -11.28
N LEU A 276 -34.04 -9.58 -12.31
CA LEU A 276 -32.61 -9.89 -12.40
C LEU A 276 -31.78 -8.60 -12.38
N TRP A 277 -30.57 -8.68 -11.82
CA TRP A 277 -29.57 -7.63 -12.01
C TRP A 277 -29.14 -7.58 -13.48
N ARG A 278 -29.45 -6.49 -14.19
CA ARG A 278 -29.09 -6.32 -15.61
C ARG A 278 -27.69 -5.73 -15.80
N THR A 279 -27.12 -5.12 -14.77
CA THR A 279 -25.81 -4.48 -14.87
C THR A 279 -24.71 -5.53 -14.78
N GLY A 280 -23.78 -5.52 -15.74
CA GLY A 280 -22.57 -6.32 -15.70
C GLY A 280 -21.69 -6.02 -14.48
N CYS A 281 -21.06 -7.06 -13.95
CA CYS A 281 -20.18 -6.95 -12.78
C CYS A 281 -18.95 -6.09 -13.04
N TYR A 282 -18.41 -6.11 -14.26
CA TYR A 282 -17.26 -5.28 -14.61
C TYR A 282 -17.59 -3.78 -14.51
N GLU A 283 -18.76 -3.38 -15.02
CA GLU A 283 -19.19 -1.98 -14.96
C GLU A 283 -19.49 -1.56 -13.52
N LYS A 284 -20.06 -2.45 -12.71
CA LYS A 284 -20.25 -2.21 -11.26
C LYS A 284 -18.93 -1.99 -10.52
N VAL A 285 -17.91 -2.79 -10.81
CA VAL A 285 -16.57 -2.61 -10.25
C VAL A 285 -15.95 -1.30 -10.72
N LYS A 286 -16.10 -0.95 -12.00
CA LYS A 286 -15.60 0.31 -12.55
C LYS A 286 -16.28 1.53 -11.92
N MET A 287 -17.60 1.51 -11.77
CA MET A 287 -18.34 2.57 -11.06
C MET A 287 -17.88 2.68 -9.61
N TRP A 288 -17.74 1.55 -8.91
CA TRP A 288 -17.22 1.55 -7.54
C TRP A 288 -15.81 2.14 -7.48
N PHE A 289 -14.94 1.84 -8.45
CA PHE A 289 -13.60 2.40 -8.55
C PHE A 289 -13.65 3.91 -8.78
N ASP A 290 -14.50 4.40 -9.68
CA ASP A 290 -14.64 5.84 -9.95
C ASP A 290 -15.18 6.62 -8.75
N ASP A 291 -16.10 6.02 -7.99
CA ASP A 291 -16.65 6.58 -6.75
C ASP A 291 -15.63 6.58 -5.61
N ASN A 292 -14.81 5.52 -5.52
CA ASN A 292 -13.86 5.31 -4.43
C ASN A 292 -12.40 5.64 -4.78
N LYS A 293 -12.13 6.22 -5.96
CA LYS A 293 -10.77 6.55 -6.41
C LYS A 293 -10.00 7.45 -5.43
N HIS A 294 -10.72 8.26 -4.65
CA HIS A 294 -10.13 9.08 -3.59
C HIS A 294 -9.53 8.22 -2.46
N VAL A 295 -10.24 7.18 -2.04
CA VAL A 295 -9.76 6.22 -1.03
C VAL A 295 -8.56 5.47 -1.58
N LEU A 296 -8.66 4.95 -2.80
CA LEU A 296 -7.57 4.19 -3.42
C LEU A 296 -6.31 5.04 -3.61
N GLY A 297 -6.47 6.29 -4.08
CA GLY A 297 -5.36 7.24 -4.19
C GLY A 297 -4.71 7.54 -2.83
N THR A 298 -5.52 7.67 -1.77
CA THR A 298 -5.00 7.89 -0.41
C THR A 298 -4.17 6.69 0.07
N VAL A 299 -4.68 5.47 -0.12
CA VAL A 299 -3.94 4.24 0.23
C VAL A 299 -2.63 4.14 -0.53
N GLY A 300 -2.64 4.38 -1.85
CA GLY A 300 -1.42 4.38 -2.67
C GLY A 300 -0.39 5.41 -2.20
N MET A 301 -0.82 6.63 -1.87
CA MET A 301 0.08 7.65 -1.33
C MET A 301 0.66 7.25 0.03
N CYS A 302 -0.12 6.63 0.92
CA CYS A 302 0.40 6.12 2.20
C CYS A 302 1.49 5.06 1.99
N ILE A 303 1.32 4.15 1.02
CA ILE A 303 2.32 3.13 0.68
C ILE A 303 3.62 3.80 0.20
N LEU A 304 3.53 4.75 -0.72
CA LEU A 304 4.70 5.49 -1.23
C LEU A 304 5.45 6.23 -0.12
N ILE A 305 4.74 6.91 0.79
CA ILE A 305 5.35 7.60 1.92
C ILE A 305 6.07 6.61 2.84
N MET A 306 5.42 5.51 3.20
CA MET A 306 6.00 4.48 4.07
C MET A 306 7.28 3.89 3.45
N GLN A 307 7.30 3.67 2.15
CA GLN A 307 8.47 3.17 1.43
C GLN A 307 9.63 4.17 1.44
N ILE A 308 9.35 5.45 1.20
CA ILE A 308 10.35 6.52 1.26
C ILE A 308 10.93 6.65 2.66
N LEU A 309 10.09 6.60 3.70
CA LEU A 309 10.53 6.60 5.10
C LEU A 309 11.42 5.38 5.40
N GLY A 310 11.04 4.19 4.95
CA GLY A 310 11.84 2.97 5.09
C GLY A 310 13.22 3.10 4.46
N MET A 311 13.31 3.69 3.27
CA MET A 311 14.59 3.98 2.60
C MET A 311 15.42 5.01 3.36
N ALA A 312 14.80 6.10 3.84
CA ALA A 312 15.48 7.13 4.61
C ALA A 312 16.05 6.58 5.92
N PHE A 313 15.28 5.75 6.64
CA PHE A 313 15.72 5.10 7.88
C PHE A 313 16.83 4.09 7.63
N SER A 314 16.71 3.27 6.57
CA SER A 314 17.78 2.34 6.19
C SER A 314 19.09 3.07 5.91
N MET A 315 19.05 4.14 5.11
CA MET A 315 20.25 4.91 4.79
C MET A 315 20.85 5.62 6.02
N THR A 316 20.00 6.15 6.90
CA THR A 316 20.44 6.81 8.14
C THR A 316 21.15 5.81 9.07
N LEU A 317 20.60 4.62 9.26
CA LEU A 317 21.25 3.57 10.06
C LEU A 317 22.51 3.04 9.37
N PHE A 318 22.51 2.86 8.05
CA PHE A 318 23.70 2.45 7.30
C PHE A 318 24.85 3.44 7.49
N GLN A 319 24.59 4.75 7.35
CA GLN A 319 25.58 5.79 7.59
C GLN A 319 26.08 5.79 9.03
N HIS A 320 25.20 5.55 10.00
CA HIS A 320 25.58 5.44 11.40
C HIS A 320 26.55 4.28 11.65
N VAL A 321 26.16 3.07 11.23
CA VAL A 321 26.98 1.85 11.35
C VAL A 321 28.31 1.99 10.61
N HIS A 322 28.31 2.69 9.47
CA HIS A 322 29.55 2.95 8.73
C HIS A 322 30.50 3.89 9.48
N ARG A 323 29.97 4.96 10.09
CA ARG A 323 30.75 5.90 10.89
C ARG A 323 31.27 5.29 12.18
N THR A 324 30.50 4.43 12.85
CA THR A 324 30.96 3.73 14.06
C THR A 324 32.07 2.74 13.71
N GLY A 325 31.94 1.96 12.64
CA GLY A 325 33.00 1.04 12.20
C GLY A 325 34.34 1.74 11.94
N LYS A 326 34.35 2.87 11.21
CA LYS A 326 35.57 3.64 10.96
C LYS A 326 36.26 4.18 12.22
N LYS A 327 35.55 4.36 13.34
CA LYS A 327 36.14 4.80 14.61
C LYS A 327 36.86 3.68 15.36
N TYR A 328 36.61 2.41 15.04
CA TYR A 328 37.31 1.27 15.64
C TYR A 328 38.55 0.87 14.84
N ASP A 329 38.59 1.22 13.55
CA ASP A 329 39.72 0.94 12.64
C ASP A 329 40.80 2.05 12.65
N ALA A 330 40.56 3.19 13.31
CA ALA A 330 41.44 4.36 13.39
C ALA A 330 42.00 4.53 14.81
#